data_AF-A0A944HWY5-F1
#
_entry.id   AF-A0A944HWY5-F1
#
_cell.length_a   1.000
_cell.length_b   1.000
_cell.length_c   1.000
_cell.angle_alpha   90.00
_cell.angle_beta   90.00
_cell.angle_gamma   90.00
#
_symmetry.space_group_name_H-M   'P 1'
#
loop_
_entity.id
_entity.type
_entity.pdbx_description
1 polymer ?
#
loop_
_entity_poly.entity_id
_entity_poly.type
_entity_poly.pdbx_seq_one_letter_code
_entity_poly.pdbx_strand_id
1 'polypeptide(L)'
;MTGFAVFMVTFGVAFIALGLADHRAIWWRFQARRHADPAAAEPSDAGFLVQRLFCFAAAGLAFYGSWTNFQLNDRDRPDGAGQAEVLERTVAVAEWMDGSMMSPVFDPDDGSWNERINPQLDGPEKDDPTASLVWRSGELEPKGNVEHYEVSSPDGTTCLKVTAEPSPEQPVPEGMTPIYFDLRADASEGPCTK
;
A
#
# COMPACT_ATOMS: atom_id res chain seq x y z
N MET A 1 1.36 7.82 -11.77
CA MET A 1 0.07 8.32 -12.29
C MET A 1 -0.29 9.72 -11.80
N THR A 2 0.21 10.16 -10.65
CA THR A 2 -0.02 11.49 -10.04
C THR A 2 0.30 12.69 -10.96
N GLY A 3 1.39 12.60 -11.74
CA GLY A 3 1.76 13.69 -12.67
C GLY A 3 0.73 13.98 -13.76
N PHE A 4 0.05 12.94 -14.27
CA PHE A 4 -1.00 13.09 -15.29
C PHE A 4 -2.26 13.75 -14.71
N ALA A 5 -2.65 13.37 -13.48
CA ALA A 5 -3.78 13.99 -12.79
C ALA A 5 -3.53 15.48 -12.51
N VAL A 6 -2.35 15.84 -11.99
CA VAL A 6 -1.95 17.23 -11.75
C VAL A 6 -1.95 18.03 -13.06
N PHE A 7 -1.44 17.47 -14.14
CA PHE A 7 -1.49 18.10 -15.46
C PHE A 7 -2.94 18.36 -15.92
N MET A 8 -3.83 17.36 -15.80
CA MET A 8 -5.24 17.49 -16.21
C MET A 8 -6.01 18.53 -15.38
N VAL A 9 -5.79 18.60 -14.07
CA VAL A 9 -6.37 19.64 -13.21
C VAL A 9 -5.90 21.02 -13.64
N THR A 10 -4.59 21.20 -13.84
CA THR A 10 -4.01 22.48 -14.27
C THR A 10 -4.56 22.90 -15.63
N PHE A 11 -4.70 21.94 -16.55
CA PHE A 11 -5.30 22.14 -17.86
C PHE A 11 -6.78 22.55 -17.75
N GLY A 12 -7.57 21.87 -16.93
CA GLY A 12 -8.97 22.22 -16.66
C GLY A 12 -9.14 23.65 -16.13
N VAL A 13 -8.28 24.07 -15.19
CA VAL A 13 -8.27 25.44 -14.66
C VAL A 13 -7.95 26.47 -15.75
N ALA A 14 -6.99 26.17 -16.64
CA ALA A 14 -6.66 27.05 -17.76
C ALA A 14 -7.86 27.24 -18.72
N PHE A 15 -8.61 26.17 -18.99
CA PHE A 15 -9.82 26.25 -19.83
C PHE A 15 -10.97 27.01 -19.17
N ILE A 16 -11.13 26.91 -17.85
CA ILE A 16 -12.08 27.76 -17.11
C ILE A 16 -11.68 29.23 -17.25
N ALA A 17 -10.40 29.55 -17.02
CA ALA A 17 -9.90 30.92 -17.16
C ALA A 17 -10.12 31.47 -18.58
N LEU A 18 -9.87 30.65 -19.61
CA LEU A 18 -10.17 30.97 -20.99
C LEU A 18 -11.67 31.15 -21.24
N GLY A 19 -12.53 30.30 -20.71
CA GLY A 19 -13.99 30.40 -20.84
C GLY A 19 -14.57 31.68 -20.21
N LEU A 20 -13.97 32.16 -19.12
CA LEU A 20 -14.35 33.40 -18.44
C LEU A 20 -13.75 34.66 -19.09
N ALA A 21 -12.71 34.52 -19.91
CA ALA A 21 -12.07 35.65 -20.55
C ALA A 21 -13.00 36.33 -21.59
N ASP A 22 -12.67 37.59 -21.90
CA ASP A 22 -13.31 38.32 -22.99
C ASP A 22 -12.75 37.83 -24.33
N HIS A 23 -13.49 36.93 -24.97
CA HIS A 23 -13.10 36.32 -26.25
C HIS A 23 -13.03 37.36 -27.37
N ARG A 24 -13.84 38.42 -27.28
CA ARG A 24 -13.84 39.52 -28.25
C ARG A 24 -12.55 40.31 -28.15
N ALA A 25 -12.13 40.65 -26.93
CA ALA A 25 -10.85 41.31 -26.69
C ALA A 25 -9.65 40.46 -27.13
N ILE A 26 -9.69 39.15 -26.88
CA ILE A 26 -8.65 38.19 -27.32
C ILE A 26 -8.59 38.15 -28.86
N TRP A 27 -9.74 38.08 -29.52
CA TRP A 27 -9.83 38.06 -30.98
C TRP A 27 -9.21 39.33 -31.59
N TRP A 28 -9.57 40.51 -31.07
CA TRP A 28 -8.99 41.78 -31.51
C TRP A 28 -7.50 41.90 -31.26
N ARG A 29 -7.00 41.31 -30.17
CA ARG A 29 -5.58 41.38 -29.81
C ARG A 29 -4.70 40.48 -30.69
N PHE A 30 -5.20 39.30 -31.09
CA PHE A 30 -4.37 38.28 -31.73
C PHE A 30 -4.80 37.89 -33.15
N GLN A 31 -6.10 37.86 -33.46
CA GLN A 31 -6.62 37.41 -34.75
C GLN A 31 -6.96 38.56 -35.70
N ALA A 32 -7.46 39.70 -35.21
CA ALA A 32 -7.85 40.83 -36.06
C ALA A 32 -6.74 41.27 -37.03
N ARG A 33 -5.48 41.25 -36.60
CA ARG A 33 -4.32 41.65 -37.42
C ARG A 33 -4.06 40.76 -38.65
N ARG A 34 -4.69 39.58 -38.72
CA ARG A 34 -4.55 38.62 -39.83
C ARG A 34 -5.58 38.86 -40.94
N HIS A 35 -6.57 39.72 -40.72
CA HIS A 35 -7.63 40.00 -41.68
C HIS A 35 -7.42 41.37 -42.31
N ALA A 36 -7.65 41.47 -43.63
CA ALA A 36 -7.58 42.74 -44.37
C ALA A 36 -8.68 43.72 -43.93
N ASP A 37 -9.85 43.19 -43.56
CA ASP A 37 -10.92 43.93 -42.89
C ASP A 37 -11.34 43.17 -41.62
N PRO A 38 -10.81 43.58 -40.44
CA PRO A 38 -11.11 42.91 -39.19
C PRO A 38 -12.56 43.15 -38.71
N ALA A 39 -13.16 44.29 -39.01
CA ALA A 39 -14.51 44.59 -38.53
C ALA A 39 -15.56 43.69 -39.21
N ALA A 40 -15.36 43.40 -40.50
CA ALA A 40 -16.23 42.51 -41.25
C ALA A 40 -16.01 41.02 -40.93
N ALA A 41 -14.84 40.65 -40.41
CA ALA A 41 -14.46 39.27 -40.08
C ALA A 41 -14.66 38.91 -38.60
N GLU A 42 -15.19 39.83 -37.78
CA GLU A 42 -15.43 39.60 -36.37
C GLU A 42 -16.49 38.48 -36.17
N PRO A 43 -16.21 37.45 -35.35
CA PRO A 43 -17.19 36.45 -35.01
C PRO A 43 -18.44 37.06 -34.36
N SER A 44 -19.62 36.50 -34.67
CA SER A 44 -20.86 36.93 -34.02
C SER A 44 -20.86 36.61 -32.52
N ASP A 45 -21.74 37.27 -31.76
CA ASP A 45 -21.90 37.00 -30.32
C ASP A 45 -22.23 35.53 -30.03
N ALA A 46 -23.00 34.89 -30.91
CA ALA A 46 -23.28 33.45 -30.86
C ALA A 46 -22.01 32.61 -31.08
N GLY A 47 -21.11 33.04 -31.96
CA GLY A 47 -19.82 32.39 -32.19
C GLY A 47 -18.93 32.43 -30.94
N PHE A 48 -18.86 33.58 -30.26
CA PHE A 48 -18.13 33.69 -28.99
C PHE A 48 -18.78 32.85 -27.87
N LEU A 49 -20.11 32.78 -27.82
CA LEU A 49 -20.82 31.94 -26.86
C LEU A 49 -20.50 30.44 -27.08
N VAL A 50 -20.49 29.98 -28.33
CA VAL A 50 -20.10 28.60 -28.68
C VAL A 50 -18.67 28.31 -28.24
N GLN A 51 -17.74 29.25 -28.47
CA GLN A 51 -16.34 29.09 -28.05
C GLN A 51 -16.19 28.99 -26.53
N ARG A 52 -16.98 29.75 -25.76
CA ARG A 52 -17.04 29.62 -24.29
C ARG A 52 -17.55 28.26 -23.85
N LEU A 53 -18.63 27.76 -24.47
CA LEU A 53 -19.17 26.44 -24.17
C LEU A 53 -18.15 25.33 -24.43
N PHE A 54 -17.40 25.41 -25.53
CA PHE A 54 -16.31 24.45 -25.80
C PHE A 54 -15.23 24.49 -24.72
N CYS A 55 -14.87 25.66 -24.21
CA CYS A 55 -13.89 25.78 -23.14
C CYS A 55 -14.38 25.11 -21.84
N PHE A 56 -15.64 25.34 -21.45
CA PHE A 56 -16.20 24.69 -20.27
C PHE A 56 -16.37 23.17 -20.45
N ALA A 57 -16.73 22.72 -21.66
CA ALA A 57 -16.80 21.29 -21.97
C ALA A 57 -15.42 20.63 -21.87
N ALA A 58 -14.38 21.25 -22.42
CA ALA A 58 -13.00 20.77 -22.31
C ALA A 58 -12.52 20.73 -20.85
N ALA A 59 -12.85 21.75 -20.06
CA ALA A 59 -12.56 21.75 -18.62
C ALA A 59 -13.27 20.59 -17.91
N GLY A 60 -14.56 20.40 -18.16
CA GLY A 60 -15.33 19.29 -17.58
C GLY A 60 -14.74 17.92 -17.90
N LEU A 61 -14.32 17.69 -19.15
CA LEU A 61 -13.64 16.46 -19.56
C LEU A 61 -12.29 16.27 -18.87
N ALA A 62 -11.51 17.35 -18.70
CA ALA A 62 -10.23 17.29 -17.99
C ALA A 62 -10.42 16.92 -16.50
N PHE A 63 -11.41 17.53 -15.83
CA PHE A 63 -11.73 17.19 -14.45
C PHE A 63 -12.28 15.77 -14.31
N TYR A 64 -13.16 15.35 -15.23
CA TYR A 64 -13.67 13.98 -15.26
C TYR A 64 -12.54 12.97 -15.45
N GLY A 65 -11.61 13.23 -16.38
CA GLY A 65 -10.43 12.39 -16.59
C GLY A 65 -9.50 12.35 -15.38
N SER A 66 -9.33 13.47 -14.67
CA SER A 66 -8.56 13.49 -13.42
C SER A 66 -9.26 12.69 -12.31
N TRP A 67 -10.58 12.80 -12.20
CA TRP A 67 -11.37 12.08 -11.21
C TRP A 67 -11.32 10.57 -11.43
N THR A 68 -11.48 10.11 -12.67
CA THR A 68 -11.37 8.68 -12.99
C THR A 68 -9.97 8.15 -12.73
N ASN A 69 -8.91 8.93 -13.00
CA ASN A 69 -7.54 8.56 -12.63
C ASN A 69 -7.35 8.47 -11.11
N PHE A 70 -7.96 9.36 -10.33
CA PHE A 70 -7.91 9.30 -8.88
C PHE A 70 -8.61 8.04 -8.35
N GLN A 71 -9.80 7.73 -8.87
CA GLN A 71 -10.52 6.50 -8.52
C GLN A 71 -9.83 5.22 -8.98
N LEU A 72 -9.10 5.25 -10.10
CA LEU A 72 -8.29 4.11 -10.53
C LEU A 72 -7.05 3.94 -9.63
N ASN A 73 -6.40 5.02 -9.20
CA ASN A 73 -5.33 4.94 -8.21
C ASN A 73 -5.81 4.42 -6.85
N ASP A 74 -7.04 4.74 -6.45
CA ASP A 74 -7.63 4.19 -5.22
C ASP A 74 -8.05 2.73 -5.38
N ARG A 75 -8.38 2.27 -6.61
CA ARG A 75 -8.66 0.84 -6.92
C ARG A 75 -7.40 -0.02 -7.03
N ASP A 76 -6.28 0.57 -7.45
CA ASP A 76 -4.96 -0.09 -7.53
C ASP A 76 -4.13 0.11 -6.26
N ARG A 77 -4.66 0.82 -5.25
CA ARG A 77 -4.15 0.71 -3.88
C ARG A 77 -4.57 -0.68 -3.44
N PRO A 78 -3.64 -1.64 -3.26
CA PRO A 78 -4.05 -2.93 -2.77
C PRO A 78 -4.79 -2.69 -1.46
N ASP A 79 -5.93 -3.33 -1.30
CA ASP A 79 -6.63 -3.48 -0.03
C ASP A 79 -5.74 -4.35 0.88
N GLY A 80 -4.48 -3.96 1.08
CA GLY A 80 -3.57 -4.65 1.97
C GLY A 80 -4.25 -4.71 3.33
N ALA A 81 -4.24 -5.90 3.93
CA ALA A 81 -4.89 -6.16 5.20
C ALA A 81 -4.67 -4.96 6.14
N GLY A 82 -5.75 -4.30 6.52
CA GLY A 82 -5.67 -3.14 7.40
C GLY A 82 -4.99 -3.54 8.73
N GLN A 83 -4.46 -2.58 9.48
CA GLN A 83 -3.72 -2.88 10.72
C GLN A 83 -4.49 -3.80 11.69
N ALA A 84 -5.81 -3.66 11.77
CA ALA A 84 -6.66 -4.51 12.59
C ALA A 84 -6.70 -5.97 12.11
N GLU A 85 -6.76 -6.19 10.80
CA GLU A 85 -6.73 -7.52 10.20
C GLU A 85 -5.35 -8.16 10.34
N VAL A 86 -4.27 -7.40 10.11
CA VAL A 86 -2.90 -7.89 10.31
C VAL A 86 -2.67 -8.28 11.76
N LEU A 87 -3.18 -7.49 12.72
CA LEU A 87 -3.16 -7.86 14.13
C LEU A 87 -3.94 -9.14 14.38
N GLU A 88 -5.17 -9.26 13.87
CA GLU A 88 -6.01 -10.45 14.05
C GLU A 88 -5.32 -11.72 13.52
N ARG A 89 -4.75 -11.65 12.31
CA ARG A 89 -3.95 -12.76 11.74
C ARG A 89 -2.73 -13.08 12.60
N THR A 90 -2.00 -12.06 13.06
CA THR A 90 -0.82 -12.26 13.90
C THR A 90 -1.17 -12.89 15.25
N VAL A 91 -2.30 -12.50 15.85
CA VAL A 91 -2.85 -13.12 17.06
C VAL A 91 -3.21 -14.59 16.79
N ALA A 92 -3.88 -14.89 15.67
CA ALA A 92 -4.20 -16.26 15.29
C ALA A 92 -2.94 -17.13 15.10
N VAL A 93 -1.88 -16.57 14.53
CA VAL A 93 -0.58 -17.26 14.44
C VAL A 93 0.03 -17.49 15.81
N ALA A 94 0.00 -16.49 16.70
CA ALA A 94 0.47 -16.64 18.08
C ALA A 94 -0.29 -17.76 18.80
N GLU A 95 -1.63 -17.79 18.71
CA GLU A 95 -2.46 -18.84 19.31
C GLU A 95 -2.19 -20.23 18.72
N TRP A 96 -1.91 -20.33 17.43
CA TRP A 96 -1.54 -21.61 16.80
C TRP A 96 -0.18 -22.14 17.28
N MET A 97 0.77 -21.24 17.53
CA MET A 97 2.09 -21.60 18.05
C MET A 97 2.07 -21.87 19.55
N ASP A 98 1.24 -21.16 20.31
CA ASP A 98 1.24 -21.25 21.77
C ASP A 98 0.84 -22.64 22.27
N GLY A 99 1.70 -23.23 23.11
CA GLY A 99 1.51 -24.59 23.64
C GLY A 99 1.78 -25.71 22.63
N SER A 100 2.29 -25.39 21.44
CA SER A 100 2.65 -26.38 20.45
C SER A 100 4.08 -26.93 20.66
N MET A 101 4.26 -28.22 20.38
CA MET A 101 5.58 -28.84 20.34
C MET A 101 6.03 -28.98 18.89
N MET A 102 7.11 -28.28 18.52
CA MET A 102 7.58 -28.23 17.13
C MET A 102 9.11 -28.34 17.05
N SER A 103 9.60 -28.96 15.99
CA SER A 103 11.01 -28.85 15.61
C SER A 103 11.21 -27.63 14.69
N PRO A 104 12.35 -26.93 14.75
CA PRO A 104 12.67 -25.93 13.75
C PRO A 104 12.70 -26.55 12.36
N VAL A 105 12.43 -25.72 11.34
CA VAL A 105 12.72 -26.12 9.96
C VAL A 105 14.21 -25.89 9.76
N PHE A 106 14.93 -26.95 9.37
CA PHE A 106 16.36 -26.86 9.07
C PHE A 106 16.55 -26.21 7.69
N ASP A 107 16.35 -24.90 7.60
CA ASP A 107 16.88 -24.11 6.48
C ASP A 107 18.33 -23.70 6.81
N PRO A 108 19.27 -23.77 5.85
CA PRO A 108 20.67 -23.39 6.05
C PRO A 108 20.91 -21.95 6.54
N ASP A 109 19.97 -21.01 6.42
CA ASP A 109 20.30 -19.59 6.60
C ASP A 109 20.00 -18.96 7.98
N ASP A 110 19.12 -19.47 8.86
CA ASP A 110 19.01 -18.91 10.23
C ASP A 110 18.32 -19.74 11.34
N GLY A 111 17.63 -20.85 11.04
CA GLY A 111 16.90 -21.64 12.06
C GLY A 111 15.80 -20.85 12.78
N SER A 112 15.24 -19.80 12.15
CA SER A 112 14.12 -19.01 12.68
C SER A 112 12.77 -19.69 12.46
N TRP A 113 11.75 -19.28 13.23
CA TRP A 113 10.36 -19.71 13.01
C TRP A 113 9.67 -19.06 11.80
N ASN A 114 10.35 -18.17 11.04
CA ASN A 114 9.76 -17.41 9.92
C ASN A 114 9.04 -18.30 8.90
N GLU A 115 9.64 -19.44 8.55
CA GLU A 115 9.08 -20.36 7.55
C GLU A 115 7.79 -21.04 8.00
N ARG A 116 7.56 -21.12 9.33
CA ARG A 116 6.30 -21.58 9.89
C ARG A 116 5.29 -20.45 10.06
N ILE A 117 5.77 -19.25 10.38
CA ILE A 117 4.93 -18.07 10.63
C ILE A 117 4.34 -17.53 9.33
N ASN A 118 5.16 -17.29 8.30
CA ASN A 118 4.75 -16.59 7.08
C ASN A 118 3.57 -17.28 6.37
N PRO A 119 3.56 -18.60 6.14
CA PRO A 119 2.43 -19.26 5.49
C PRO A 119 1.12 -19.20 6.28
N GLN A 120 1.17 -18.88 7.58
CA GLN A 120 -0.03 -18.71 8.42
C GLN A 120 -0.52 -17.26 8.44
N LEU A 121 0.32 -16.31 8.00
CA LEU A 121 -0.07 -14.91 7.80
C LEU A 121 -0.67 -14.67 6.41
N ASP A 122 -0.38 -15.57 5.47
CA ASP A 122 -0.97 -15.60 4.13
C ASP A 122 -2.51 -15.67 4.22
N GLY A 123 -3.16 -14.79 3.46
CA GLY A 123 -4.59 -14.69 3.30
C GLY A 123 -4.98 -14.97 1.85
N PRO A 124 -6.22 -14.63 1.47
CA PRO A 124 -6.70 -14.87 0.12
C PRO A 124 -6.15 -13.87 -0.91
N GLU A 125 -5.43 -12.84 -0.48
CA GLU A 125 -5.01 -11.70 -1.31
C GLU A 125 -3.51 -11.75 -1.66
N LYS A 126 -3.08 -10.94 -2.62
CA LYS A 126 -1.73 -11.02 -3.19
C LYS A 126 -0.67 -10.31 -2.35
N ASP A 127 -1.08 -9.40 -1.47
CA ASP A 127 -0.20 -8.54 -0.66
C ASP A 127 -0.32 -8.90 0.82
N ASP A 128 -0.05 -10.16 1.12
CA ASP A 128 -0.14 -10.69 2.48
C ASP A 128 0.99 -10.18 3.38
N PRO A 129 0.70 -10.00 4.68
CA PRO A 129 1.69 -9.56 5.65
C PRO A 129 2.78 -10.61 5.83
N THR A 130 4.03 -10.17 5.87
CA THR A 130 5.18 -11.03 6.14
C THR A 130 5.79 -10.68 7.49
N ALA A 131 6.14 -11.71 8.25
CA ALA A 131 6.90 -11.59 9.48
C ALA A 131 8.39 -11.44 9.15
N SER A 132 9.02 -10.44 9.76
CA SER A 132 10.45 -10.19 9.65
C SER A 132 11.12 -10.31 11.01
N LEU A 133 12.15 -11.15 11.13
CA LEU A 133 12.88 -11.30 12.38
C LEU A 133 13.67 -10.02 12.70
N VAL A 134 13.32 -9.36 13.81
CA VAL A 134 13.97 -8.10 14.23
C VAL A 134 14.90 -8.27 15.42
N TRP A 135 14.69 -9.31 16.24
CA TRP A 135 15.58 -9.61 17.36
C TRP A 135 15.52 -11.08 17.77
N ARG A 136 16.65 -11.60 18.27
CA ARG A 136 16.79 -12.95 18.81
C ARG A 136 17.71 -12.95 20.03
N SER A 137 17.39 -13.75 21.05
CA SER A 137 18.17 -13.84 22.30
C SER A 137 19.46 -14.67 22.22
N GLY A 138 19.66 -15.47 21.16
CA GLY A 138 20.79 -16.39 20.98
C GLY A 138 20.47 -17.52 20.00
N GLU A 139 21.36 -18.49 19.84
CA GLU A 139 21.12 -19.68 19.00
C GLU A 139 19.96 -20.51 19.55
N LEU A 140 19.11 -21.05 18.67
CA LEU A 140 17.95 -21.86 19.04
C LEU A 140 18.38 -23.19 19.70
N GLU A 141 19.37 -23.87 19.13
CA GLU A 141 19.90 -25.11 19.68
C GLU A 141 21.10 -24.86 20.61
N PRO A 142 21.26 -25.62 21.71
CA PRO A 142 20.35 -26.62 22.26
C PRO A 142 19.40 -26.04 23.33
N LYS A 143 19.47 -24.73 23.62
CA LYS A 143 18.91 -24.12 24.83
C LYS A 143 17.55 -23.47 24.64
N GLY A 144 17.05 -23.39 23.42
CA GLY A 144 15.93 -22.55 23.08
C GLY A 144 16.35 -21.09 22.89
N ASN A 145 15.43 -20.28 22.35
CA ASN A 145 15.63 -18.86 22.14
C ASN A 145 14.32 -18.10 22.28
N VAL A 146 14.43 -16.77 22.28
CA VAL A 146 13.31 -15.85 22.09
C VAL A 146 13.55 -15.12 20.79
N GLU A 147 12.53 -15.07 19.94
CA GLU A 147 12.53 -14.40 18.65
C GLU A 147 11.39 -13.37 18.60
N HIS A 148 11.71 -12.17 18.14
CA HIS A 148 10.72 -11.11 17.92
C HIS A 148 10.60 -10.85 16.43
N TYR A 149 9.38 -10.90 15.92
CA TYR A 149 9.04 -10.68 14.53
C TYR A 149 8.17 -9.44 14.38
N GLU A 150 8.55 -8.58 13.46
CA GLU A 150 7.74 -7.44 13.07
C GLU A 150 6.94 -7.80 11.82
N VAL A 151 5.62 -7.67 11.93
CA VAL A 151 4.66 -7.87 10.85
C VAL A 151 4.16 -6.49 10.42
N SER A 152 4.55 -6.07 9.21
CA SER A 152 4.24 -4.72 8.71
C SER A 152 2.94 -4.71 7.90
N SER A 153 2.13 -3.67 8.12
CA SER A 153 0.99 -3.30 7.28
C SER A 153 1.19 -1.86 6.74
N PRO A 154 0.40 -1.42 5.74
CA PRO A 154 0.43 -0.03 5.29
C PRO A 154 0.10 1.01 6.39
N ASP A 155 -0.62 0.58 7.44
CA ASP A 155 -1.20 1.44 8.47
C ASP A 155 -0.49 1.32 9.83
N GLY A 156 0.44 0.38 9.99
CA GLY A 156 1.15 0.16 11.25
C GLY A 156 1.99 -1.10 11.27
N THR A 157 2.51 -1.44 12.45
CA THR A 157 3.30 -2.65 12.67
C THR A 157 2.75 -3.41 13.86
N THR A 158 2.86 -4.73 13.81
CA THR A 158 2.48 -5.65 14.88
C THR A 158 3.71 -6.46 15.28
N CYS A 159 3.89 -6.67 16.58
CA CYS A 159 4.95 -7.50 17.09
C CYS A 159 4.42 -8.90 17.41
N LEU A 160 5.09 -9.93 16.89
CA LEU A 160 4.93 -11.32 17.28
C LEU A 160 6.19 -11.77 18.04
N LYS A 161 6.02 -12.16 19.29
CA LYS A 161 7.08 -12.75 20.11
C LYS A 161 6.90 -14.25 20.16
N VAL A 162 7.96 -15.00 19.85
CA VAL A 162 8.01 -16.46 19.98
C VAL A 162 9.10 -16.82 20.97
N THR A 163 8.75 -17.62 21.97
CA THR A 163 9.67 -18.19 22.95
C THR A 163 9.70 -19.69 22.72
N ALA A 164 10.88 -20.23 22.41
CA ALA A 164 11.11 -21.65 22.23
C ALA A 164 11.92 -22.17 23.42
N GLU A 165 11.37 -23.15 24.14
CA GLU A 165 12.08 -23.86 25.21
C GLU A 165 12.28 -25.33 24.79
N PRO A 166 13.44 -25.94 25.03
CA PRO A 166 13.64 -27.35 24.68
C PRO A 166 12.61 -28.22 25.39
N SER A 167 11.89 -29.04 24.64
CA SER A 167 10.84 -29.87 25.22
C SER A 167 11.47 -30.93 26.15
N PRO A 168 10.97 -31.11 27.38
CA PRO A 168 11.45 -32.14 28.28
C PRO A 168 11.07 -33.55 27.80
N GLU A 169 10.02 -33.66 26.98
CA GLU A 169 9.49 -34.92 26.45
C GLU A 169 9.92 -35.12 24.99
N GLN A 170 11.24 -35.17 24.74
CA GLN A 170 11.75 -35.39 23.39
C GLN A 170 11.22 -36.72 22.83
N PRO A 171 10.57 -36.72 21.65
CA PRO A 171 10.13 -37.95 20.99
C PRO A 171 11.30 -38.77 20.43
N VAL A 172 12.49 -38.19 20.40
CA VAL A 172 13.75 -38.81 19.99
C VAL A 172 14.73 -38.86 21.17
N PRO A 173 15.68 -39.83 21.19
CA PRO A 173 16.70 -39.90 22.24
C PRO A 173 17.51 -38.60 22.35
N GLU A 174 17.95 -38.29 23.57
CA GLU A 174 18.75 -37.11 23.88
C GLU A 174 20.00 -37.03 22.97
N GLY A 175 20.19 -35.89 22.31
CA GLY A 175 21.30 -35.67 21.36
C GLY A 175 21.05 -36.14 19.93
N MET A 176 19.85 -36.61 19.59
CA MET A 176 19.44 -36.85 18.20
C MET A 176 18.58 -35.69 17.67
N THR A 177 18.82 -35.30 16.42
CA THR A 177 18.00 -34.34 15.67
C THR A 177 16.83 -35.05 14.97
N PRO A 178 15.67 -34.40 14.76
CA PRO A 178 15.34 -33.02 15.15
C PRO A 178 15.10 -32.87 16.65
N ILE A 179 15.57 -31.76 17.23
CA ILE A 179 15.23 -31.36 18.60
C ILE A 179 13.85 -30.68 18.56
N TYR A 180 12.98 -31.02 19.51
CA TYR A 180 11.66 -30.41 19.66
C TYR A 180 11.66 -29.34 20.74
N PHE A 181 10.91 -28.27 20.50
CA PHE A 181 10.74 -27.14 21.39
C PHE A 181 9.26 -26.97 21.73
N ASP A 182 8.98 -26.71 22.99
CA ASP A 182 7.69 -26.22 23.44
C ASP A 182 7.65 -24.71 23.18
N LEU A 183 6.69 -24.28 22.37
CA LEU A 183 6.57 -22.90 21.94
C LEU A 183 5.57 -22.13 22.79
N ARG A 184 5.89 -20.87 23.06
CA ARG A 184 4.96 -19.87 23.55
C ARG A 184 5.00 -18.67 22.64
N ALA A 185 3.85 -18.14 22.27
CA ALA A 185 3.79 -16.99 21.40
C ALA A 185 2.78 -15.95 21.87
N ASP A 186 3.10 -14.68 21.66
CA ASP A 186 2.27 -13.54 22.02
C ASP A 186 2.34 -12.48 20.91
N ALA A 187 1.21 -11.84 20.62
CA ALA A 187 1.11 -10.80 19.61
C ALA A 187 0.62 -9.49 20.24
N SER A 188 1.23 -8.38 19.86
CA SER A 188 0.89 -7.05 20.37
C SER A 188 0.94 -5.99 19.29
N GLU A 189 0.08 -4.98 19.42
CA GLU A 189 0.12 -3.81 18.53
C GLU A 189 1.40 -3.00 18.73
N GLY A 190 2.00 -2.56 17.63
CA GLY A 190 3.19 -1.73 17.62
C GLY A 190 4.49 -2.50 17.31
N PRO A 191 5.63 -1.78 17.25
CA PRO A 191 6.91 -2.39 16.94
C PRO A 191 7.41 -3.26 18.10
N CYS A 192 8.22 -4.26 17.78
CA CYS A 192 8.82 -5.12 18.80
C CYS A 192 9.83 -4.37 19.68
N THR A 193 9.70 -4.53 20.99
CA THR A 193 10.72 -4.13 21.97
C THR A 193 11.66 -5.29 22.27
N LYS A 194 12.96 -5.02 22.48
CA LYS A 194 13.94 -6.02 22.91
C LYS A 194 13.79 -6.36 24.39
#